data_AF-A0A062BXK3-F1
#
_entry.id   AF-A0A062BXK3-F1
#
_cell.length_a   1.000
_cell.length_b   1.000
_cell.length_c   1.000
_cell.angle_alpha   90.00
_cell.angle_beta   90.00
_cell.angle_gamma   90.00
#
_symmetry.space_group_name_H-M   'P 1'
#
loop_
_entity.id
_entity.type
_entity.pdbx_description
1 polymer ?
#
loop_
_entity_poly.entity_id
_entity_poly.type
_entity_poly.pdbx_seq_one_letter_code
_entity_poly.pdbx_strand_id
1 'polypeptide(L)'
;MKSIKLLAMIIAYGVSFNICNAKENSLWDDYLQDATQVNSPVEYIGTYNKYSAINPTLKIMLRDFGDINKTKKNINYTLKKYGIQILNGKNIYNILRTAVPLESNVDLSLLYHDKAILAFRIRELSTINYVRVPFKRNKVSAFLYNIKDNNFTEIPVILSDSEDGNEKTDLLMGDQVTYDAKKRQYTYFANVKNYKDGKTSPFKITLNVNLKCISSTIGCETTGILAAEKQIK
;
A
#
# COMPACT_ATOMS: atom_id res chain seq x y z
N MET A 1 -46.26 7.80 43.48
CA MET A 1 -44.88 8.34 43.30
C MET A 1 -43.85 7.32 43.80
N LYS A 2 -43.44 6.35 42.97
CA LYS A 2 -42.49 5.27 43.35
C LYS A 2 -41.69 4.73 42.15
N SER A 3 -41.33 5.59 41.19
CA SER A 3 -40.62 5.17 39.97
C SER A 3 -39.41 6.03 39.58
N ILE A 4 -38.97 6.96 40.43
CA ILE A 4 -37.82 7.86 40.12
C ILE A 4 -36.47 7.32 40.63
N LYS A 5 -36.46 6.27 41.48
CA LYS A 5 -35.20 5.76 42.07
C LYS A 5 -34.42 4.74 41.23
N LEU A 6 -34.97 4.24 40.12
CA LEU A 6 -34.25 3.27 39.27
C LEU A 6 -33.31 3.92 38.24
N LEU A 7 -33.53 5.19 37.88
CA LEU A 7 -32.72 5.88 36.86
C LEU A 7 -31.38 6.39 37.39
N ALA A 8 -31.24 6.56 38.71
CA ALA A 8 -30.00 7.06 39.32
C ALA A 8 -28.90 5.98 39.47
N MET A 9 -29.24 4.69 39.40
CA MET A 9 -28.31 3.60 39.66
C MET A 9 -27.56 3.10 38.40
N ILE A 10 -27.97 3.54 37.21
CA ILE A 10 -27.31 3.19 35.93
C ILE A 10 -26.16 4.14 35.59
N ILE A 11 -26.11 5.34 36.20
CA ILE A 11 -25.08 6.36 35.91
C ILE A 11 -23.78 6.10 36.68
N ALA A 12 -23.78 5.25 37.72
CA ALA A 12 -22.61 5.01 38.56
C ALA A 12 -21.71 3.82 38.13
N TYR A 13 -22.09 3.06 37.10
CA TYR A 13 -21.32 1.88 36.63
C TYR A 13 -20.74 2.03 35.22
N GLY A 14 -20.72 3.25 34.67
CA GLY A 14 -20.40 3.48 33.25
C GLY A 14 -19.17 4.30 32.95
N VAL A 15 -18.27 4.57 33.92
CA VAL A 15 -17.14 5.48 33.70
C VAL A 15 -15.84 4.97 34.30
N SER A 16 -15.35 3.85 33.80
CA SER A 16 -13.91 3.58 33.76
C SER A 16 -13.43 3.85 32.34
N PHE A 17 -13.23 5.14 32.03
CA PHE A 17 -12.41 5.53 30.90
C PHE A 17 -11.00 4.99 31.17
N ASN A 18 -10.62 3.91 30.49
CA ASN A 18 -9.22 3.72 30.15
C ASN A 18 -8.85 4.89 29.25
N ILE A 19 -8.31 5.95 29.87
CA ILE A 19 -7.60 7.01 29.18
C ILE A 19 -6.34 6.36 28.60
N CYS A 20 -6.50 5.71 27.45
CA CYS A 20 -5.40 5.28 26.62
C CYS A 20 -4.95 6.51 25.83
N ASN A 21 -4.31 7.46 26.52
CA ASN A 21 -3.58 8.53 25.87
C ASN A 21 -2.35 7.89 25.21
N ALA A 22 -2.52 7.40 23.99
CA ALA A 22 -1.38 7.25 23.10
C ALA A 22 -0.80 8.65 22.91
N LYS A 23 0.45 8.87 23.34
CA LYS A 23 1.17 10.13 23.14
C LYS A 23 1.02 10.56 21.68
N GLU A 24 0.46 11.74 21.48
CA GLU A 24 0.42 12.42 20.18
C GLU A 24 1.80 12.36 19.54
N ASN A 25 1.87 11.80 18.34
CA ASN A 25 3.08 11.77 17.54
C ASN A 25 2.96 12.87 16.50
N SER A 26 3.70 13.96 16.66
CA SER A 26 3.68 15.17 15.83
C SER A 26 4.04 14.96 14.34
N LEU A 27 4.18 13.71 13.89
CA LEU A 27 4.40 13.30 12.50
C LEU A 27 3.13 12.77 11.83
N TRP A 28 2.01 12.75 12.54
CA TRP A 28 0.72 12.24 12.09
C TRP A 28 -0.32 13.33 12.32
N ASP A 29 -0.87 13.90 11.23
CA ASP A 29 -2.08 14.71 11.29
C ASP A 29 -3.26 13.77 11.53
N ASP A 30 -3.43 13.30 12.78
CA ASP A 30 -4.63 12.61 13.20
C ASP A 30 -5.77 13.65 13.27
N TYR A 31 -6.39 13.96 12.13
CA TYR A 31 -7.69 14.63 12.13
C TYR A 31 -8.74 13.71 12.75
N LEU A 32 -9.44 14.25 13.74
CA LEU A 32 -10.42 13.62 14.62
C LEU A 32 -11.42 12.69 13.91
N GLN A 33 -11.72 11.59 14.59
CA GLN A 33 -12.76 10.60 14.30
C GLN A 33 -14.14 11.23 14.06
N ASP A 34 -14.81 10.79 12.98
CA ASP A 34 -16.20 10.33 13.05
C ASP A 34 -16.56 9.58 11.75
N ALA A 35 -16.19 8.31 11.68
CA ALA A 35 -16.77 7.37 10.72
C ALA A 35 -16.64 5.95 11.27
N THR A 36 -17.65 5.52 12.03
CA THR A 36 -17.81 4.12 12.43
C THR A 36 -18.12 3.29 11.19
N GLN A 37 -17.09 2.81 10.47
CA GLN A 37 -17.25 1.79 9.43
C GLN A 37 -16.98 0.41 10.02
N VAL A 38 -18.02 -0.42 10.03
CA VAL A 38 -18.07 -1.63 10.85
C VAL A 38 -17.23 -2.79 10.29
N ASN A 39 -16.74 -2.75 9.04
CA ASN A 39 -16.01 -3.90 8.45
C ASN A 39 -14.96 -3.57 7.36
N SER A 40 -14.49 -2.32 7.23
CA SER A 40 -13.41 -1.94 6.31
C SER A 40 -12.41 -1.02 7.00
N PRO A 41 -11.10 -1.08 6.68
CA PRO A 41 -10.13 -0.15 7.22
C PRO A 41 -10.46 1.28 6.77
N VAL A 42 -10.30 2.24 7.69
CA VAL A 42 -10.62 3.65 7.43
C VAL A 42 -9.56 4.23 6.49
N GLU A 43 -10.00 4.74 5.34
CA GLU A 43 -9.16 5.45 4.37
C GLU A 43 -9.20 6.96 4.62
N TYR A 44 -8.03 7.58 4.75
CA TYR A 44 -7.89 9.03 4.86
C TYR A 44 -7.22 9.57 3.60
N ILE A 45 -7.76 10.64 3.01
CA ILE A 45 -7.32 11.15 1.70
C ILE A 45 -6.51 12.44 1.85
N GLY A 46 -5.23 12.37 1.50
CA GLY A 46 -4.47 13.48 0.94
C GLY A 46 -3.74 12.99 -0.31
N THR A 47 -3.50 13.85 -1.31
CA THR A 47 -2.97 13.47 -2.64
C THR A 47 -1.67 12.65 -2.58
N TYR A 48 -0.92 12.74 -1.46
CA TYR A 48 0.24 11.90 -1.11
C TYR A 48 0.29 11.49 0.37
N ASN A 49 -0.84 11.59 1.08
CA ASN A 49 -1.00 11.20 2.48
C ASN A 49 -2.14 10.19 2.65
N LYS A 50 -2.37 9.33 1.65
CA LYS A 50 -3.30 8.21 1.79
C LYS A 50 -2.75 7.23 2.82
N TYR A 51 -3.49 7.03 3.91
CA TYR A 51 -3.19 5.99 4.87
C TYR A 51 -4.41 5.14 5.17
N SER A 52 -4.16 3.87 5.50
CA SER A 52 -5.16 2.94 5.97
C SER A 52 -4.76 2.48 7.37
N ALA A 53 -5.68 2.65 8.33
CA ALA A 53 -5.50 2.13 9.68
C ALA A 53 -6.20 0.76 9.80
N ILE A 54 -5.42 -0.29 10.02
CA ILE A 54 -5.93 -1.66 10.23
C ILE A 54 -6.31 -1.82 11.70
N ASN A 55 -5.47 -1.31 12.59
CA ASN A 55 -5.74 -1.19 14.02
C ASN A 55 -4.83 -0.07 14.61
N PRO A 56 -4.97 0.29 15.91
CA PRO A 56 -4.18 1.38 16.50
C PRO A 56 -2.65 1.22 16.40
N THR A 57 -2.16 0.00 16.25
CA THR A 57 -0.74 -0.34 16.20
C THR A 57 -0.27 -0.81 14.82
N LEU A 58 -1.17 -0.89 13.84
CA LEU A 58 -0.87 -1.31 12.47
C LEU A 58 -1.52 -0.35 11.48
N LYS A 59 -0.70 0.51 10.87
CA LYS A 59 -1.12 1.48 9.85
C LYS A 59 -0.18 1.36 8.65
N ILE A 60 -0.70 1.59 7.46
CA ILE A 60 0.10 1.71 6.23
C ILE A 60 -0.17 3.06 5.59
N MET A 61 0.87 3.71 5.08
CA MET A 61 0.74 4.98 4.40
C MET A 61 1.61 5.07 3.15
N LEU A 62 1.08 5.74 2.14
CA LEU A 62 1.87 6.37 1.09
C LEU A 62 2.44 7.66 1.67
N ARG A 63 3.76 7.85 1.57
CA ARG A 63 4.45 9.00 2.13
C ARG A 63 5.21 9.77 1.07
N ASP A 64 5.02 11.07 1.06
CA ASP A 64 5.85 12.03 0.34
C ASP A 64 7.19 12.28 1.07
N PHE A 65 8.30 12.22 0.34
CA PHE A 65 9.64 12.55 0.85
C PHE A 65 10.23 13.78 0.16
N GLY A 66 9.40 14.55 -0.55
CA GLY A 66 9.77 15.76 -1.27
C GLY A 66 10.45 15.47 -2.61
N ASP A 67 11.03 16.51 -3.20
CA ASP A 67 11.56 16.45 -4.56
C ASP A 67 13.09 16.36 -4.59
N ILE A 68 13.62 15.84 -5.69
CA ILE A 68 15.04 15.87 -6.02
C ILE A 68 15.28 16.38 -7.43
N ASN A 69 16.27 17.25 -7.56
CA ASN A 69 16.75 17.72 -8.85
C ASN A 69 17.84 16.79 -9.37
N LYS A 70 17.79 16.48 -10.66
CA LYS A 70 18.73 15.63 -11.38
C LYS A 70 19.13 16.30 -12.68
N THR A 71 20.33 15.96 -13.15
CA THR A 71 20.84 16.40 -14.44
C THR A 71 21.30 15.17 -15.22
N LYS A 72 20.84 15.04 -16.47
CA LYS A 72 21.29 13.99 -17.39
C LYS A 72 21.46 14.57 -18.77
N LYS A 73 22.66 14.44 -19.36
CA LYS A 73 22.98 14.96 -20.72
C LYS A 73 22.53 16.42 -20.91
N ASN A 74 22.87 17.29 -19.95
CA ASN A 74 22.51 18.72 -19.92
C ASN A 74 21.01 19.05 -19.79
N ILE A 75 20.16 18.05 -19.56
CA ILE A 75 18.74 18.25 -19.23
C ILE A 75 18.60 18.20 -17.71
N ASN A 76 18.10 19.29 -17.13
CA ASN A 76 17.72 19.36 -15.72
C ASN A 76 16.27 18.93 -15.57
N TYR A 77 15.99 18.06 -14.61
CA TYR A 77 14.65 17.57 -14.33
C TYR A 77 14.47 17.26 -12.85
N THR A 78 13.23 17.27 -12.40
CA THR A 78 12.86 17.01 -11.02
C THR A 78 12.14 15.66 -10.92
N LEU A 79 12.48 14.89 -9.90
CA LEU A 79 11.78 13.67 -9.52
C LEU A 79 11.14 13.86 -8.16
N LYS A 80 9.94 13.32 -7.99
CA LYS A 80 9.24 13.27 -6.71
C LYS A 80 9.64 12.00 -5.96
N LYS A 81 10.16 12.14 -4.74
CA LYS A 81 10.44 11.00 -3.85
C LYS A 81 9.19 10.62 -3.08
N TYR A 82 8.92 9.33 -3.02
CA TYR A 82 7.87 8.78 -2.18
C TYR A 82 8.29 7.42 -1.63
N GLY A 83 7.50 6.90 -0.70
CA GLY A 83 7.66 5.54 -0.25
C GLY A 83 6.45 5.04 0.51
N ILE A 84 6.49 3.76 0.87
CA ILE A 84 5.49 3.13 1.73
C ILE A 84 6.08 2.93 3.10
N GLN A 85 5.34 3.39 4.10
CA GLN A 85 5.65 3.16 5.50
C GLN A 85 4.58 2.33 6.18
N ILE A 86 5.00 1.40 7.01
CA ILE A 86 4.12 0.63 7.88
C ILE A 86 4.48 0.95 9.34
N LEU A 87 3.52 1.50 10.07
CA LEU A 87 3.56 1.50 11.53
C LEU A 87 3.24 0.08 11.99
N ASN A 88 4.15 -0.57 12.71
CA ASN A 88 3.95 -1.89 13.30
C ASN A 88 4.38 -1.88 14.76
N GLY A 89 3.41 -1.92 15.66
CA GLY A 89 3.61 -1.67 17.09
C GLY A 89 4.01 -0.22 17.32
N LYS A 90 5.24 0.00 17.80
CA LYS A 90 5.79 1.33 18.09
C LYS A 90 6.79 1.82 17.04
N ASN A 91 7.10 0.98 16.05
CA ASN A 91 8.16 1.25 15.07
C ASN A 91 7.55 1.51 13.69
N ILE A 92 8.21 2.36 12.91
CA ILE A 92 7.87 2.59 11.51
C ILE A 92 8.88 1.83 10.67
N TYR A 93 8.40 1.08 9.68
CA TYR A 93 9.22 0.35 8.71
C TYR A 93 8.98 0.92 7.31
N ASN A 94 10.05 1.17 6.58
CA ASN A 94 9.99 1.53 5.17
C ASN A 94 9.98 0.23 4.35
N ILE A 95 8.94 0.06 3.55
CA ILE A 95 8.85 -1.05 2.59
C ILE A 95 9.55 -0.68 1.29
N LEU A 96 9.40 0.57 0.88
CA LEU A 96 10.13 1.11 -0.25
C LEU A 96 10.36 2.60 -0.05
N ARG A 97 11.45 3.09 -0.64
CA ARG A 97 11.71 4.52 -0.87
C ARG A 97 12.27 4.65 -2.27
N THR A 98 11.58 5.39 -3.12
CA THR A 98 11.95 5.54 -4.54
C THR A 98 11.60 6.94 -5.03
N ALA A 99 11.82 7.19 -6.32
CA ALA A 99 11.45 8.43 -6.97
C ALA A 99 10.79 8.18 -8.33
N VAL A 100 9.79 8.98 -8.65
CA VAL A 100 9.06 8.99 -9.92
C VAL A 100 9.22 10.36 -10.61
N PRO A 101 9.00 10.46 -11.93
CA PRO A 101 8.89 11.76 -12.59
C PRO A 101 7.92 12.68 -11.87
N LEU A 102 8.16 14.00 -11.91
CA LEU A 102 7.27 14.97 -11.25
C LEU A 102 5.81 14.85 -11.74
N GLU A 103 5.63 14.61 -13.04
CA GLU A 103 4.33 14.36 -13.66
C GLU A 103 3.89 12.89 -13.49
N SER A 104 3.77 12.44 -12.25
CA SER A 104 3.30 11.09 -11.92
C SER A 104 2.16 11.11 -10.91
N ASN A 105 1.31 10.08 -11.01
CA ASN A 105 0.32 9.74 -10.03
C ASN A 105 0.71 8.42 -9.38
N VAL A 106 0.82 8.41 -8.05
CA VAL A 106 1.07 7.21 -7.26
C VAL A 106 -0.12 6.93 -6.37
N ASP A 107 -0.69 5.75 -6.51
CA ASP A 107 -1.81 5.28 -5.69
C ASP A 107 -1.43 4.06 -4.87
N LEU A 108 -1.94 4.00 -3.64
CA LEU A 108 -1.84 2.87 -2.72
C LEU A 108 -3.24 2.32 -2.48
N SER A 109 -3.41 1.00 -2.57
CA SER A 109 -4.66 0.34 -2.21
C SER A 109 -4.39 -0.87 -1.32
N LEU A 110 -5.13 -1.03 -0.23
CA LEU A 110 -5.09 -2.25 0.56
C LEU A 110 -5.89 -3.35 -0.14
N LEU A 111 -5.30 -4.54 -0.26
CA LEU A 111 -5.93 -5.68 -0.95
C LEU A 111 -6.44 -6.74 0.02
N TYR A 112 -5.72 -6.98 1.12
CA TYR A 112 -6.02 -8.02 2.08
C TYR A 112 -5.29 -7.76 3.39
N HIS A 113 -5.86 -8.22 4.51
CA HIS A 113 -5.12 -8.33 5.75
C HIS A 113 -5.64 -9.48 6.61
N ASP A 114 -4.74 -10.10 7.36
CA ASP A 114 -5.07 -11.01 8.46
C ASP A 114 -4.14 -10.71 9.65
N LYS A 115 -3.98 -11.67 10.58
CA LYS A 115 -3.12 -11.50 11.76
C LYS A 115 -1.61 -11.56 11.43
N ALA A 116 -1.24 -12.18 10.33
CA ALA A 116 0.13 -12.45 9.91
C ALA A 116 0.57 -11.55 8.74
N ILE A 117 -0.31 -11.30 7.78
CA ILE A 117 0.00 -10.63 6.52
C ILE A 117 -0.83 -9.37 6.34
N LEU A 118 -0.17 -8.33 5.83
CA LEU A 118 -0.78 -7.15 5.23
C LEU A 118 -0.44 -7.14 3.74
N ALA A 119 -1.44 -7.15 2.86
CA ALA A 119 -1.24 -7.11 1.42
C ALA A 119 -1.82 -5.84 0.80
N PHE A 120 -1.04 -5.19 -0.07
CA PHE A 120 -1.40 -3.92 -0.69
C PHE A 120 -0.80 -3.81 -2.09
N ARG A 121 -1.35 -2.92 -2.91
CA ARG A 121 -0.86 -2.58 -4.24
C ARG A 121 -0.38 -1.14 -4.29
N ILE A 122 0.64 -0.91 -5.09
CA ILE A 122 1.01 0.41 -5.57
C ILE A 122 0.84 0.47 -7.08
N ARG A 123 0.25 1.57 -7.56
CA ARG A 123 0.18 1.91 -8.98
C ARG A 123 0.91 3.22 -9.21
N GLU A 124 1.88 3.21 -10.10
CA GLU A 124 2.62 4.39 -10.55
C GLU A 124 2.27 4.64 -12.02
N LEU A 125 1.55 5.72 -12.30
CA LEU A 125 1.31 6.20 -13.66
C LEU A 125 2.11 7.46 -13.89
N SER A 126 3.16 7.38 -14.70
CA SER A 126 4.16 8.42 -14.87
C SER A 126 4.18 8.97 -16.30
N THR A 127 4.44 10.27 -16.43
CA THR A 127 4.83 10.91 -17.69
C THR A 127 6.33 11.20 -17.65
N ILE A 128 7.06 10.69 -18.63
CA ILE A 128 8.51 10.82 -18.72
C ILE A 128 8.80 11.78 -19.86
N ASN A 129 9.08 13.04 -19.54
CA ASN A 129 9.21 14.15 -20.50
C ASN A 129 10.64 14.74 -20.59
N TYR A 130 11.60 14.22 -19.81
CA TYR A 130 13.01 14.63 -19.84
C TYR A 130 13.85 13.84 -20.86
N VAL A 131 13.21 13.35 -21.91
CA VAL A 131 13.80 12.58 -23.02
C VAL A 131 13.34 13.19 -24.35
N ARG A 132 13.95 12.78 -25.47
CA ARG A 132 13.65 13.35 -26.80
C ARG A 132 12.17 13.17 -27.20
N VAL A 133 11.59 12.02 -26.89
CA VAL A 133 10.18 11.71 -27.17
C VAL A 133 9.54 11.33 -25.84
N PRO A 134 8.63 12.18 -25.30
CA PRO A 134 7.92 11.87 -24.07
C PRO A 134 7.07 10.60 -24.19
N PHE A 135 6.95 9.86 -23.09
CA PHE A 135 6.14 8.64 -23.03
C PHE A 135 5.50 8.45 -21.66
N LYS A 136 4.44 7.63 -21.62
CA LYS A 136 3.78 7.21 -20.38
C LYS A 136 4.37 5.88 -19.90
N ARG A 137 4.48 5.72 -18.60
CA ARG A 137 4.83 4.45 -17.95
C ARG A 137 3.77 4.11 -16.92
N ASN A 138 3.22 2.91 -17.01
CA ASN A 138 2.39 2.33 -15.96
C ASN A 138 3.16 1.19 -15.28
N LYS A 139 3.39 1.33 -13.99
CA LYS A 139 3.98 0.29 -13.15
C LYS A 139 3.01 -0.08 -12.05
N VAL A 140 2.77 -1.37 -11.90
CA VAL A 140 1.93 -1.93 -10.83
C VAL A 140 2.72 -3.01 -10.12
N SER A 141 2.84 -2.86 -8.80
CA SER A 141 3.42 -3.87 -7.91
C SER A 141 2.44 -4.18 -6.78
N ALA A 142 2.30 -5.46 -6.45
CA ALA A 142 1.64 -5.90 -5.23
C ALA A 142 2.68 -6.29 -4.18
N PHE A 143 2.35 -6.12 -2.92
CA PHE A 143 3.24 -6.39 -1.79
C PHE A 143 2.48 -7.25 -0.79
N LEU A 144 3.13 -8.30 -0.28
CA LEU A 144 2.68 -9.00 0.92
C LEU A 144 3.73 -8.78 2.00
N TYR A 145 3.33 -8.12 3.09
CA TYR A 145 4.16 -7.81 4.23
C TYR A 145 3.82 -8.73 5.40
N ASN A 146 4.84 -9.40 5.95
CA ASN A 146 4.74 -10.20 7.15
C ASN A 146 4.89 -9.30 8.38
N ILE A 147 3.80 -9.20 9.15
CA ILE A 147 3.67 -8.34 10.32
C ILE A 147 4.60 -8.81 11.44
N LYS A 148 4.85 -10.11 11.57
CA LYS A 148 5.69 -10.65 12.64
C LYS A 148 7.17 -10.42 12.34
N ASP A 149 7.59 -10.75 11.13
CA ASP A 149 9.00 -10.79 10.77
C ASP A 149 9.50 -9.47 10.17
N ASN A 150 8.60 -8.52 9.89
CA ASN A 150 8.90 -7.23 9.25
C ASN A 150 9.68 -7.41 7.94
N ASN A 151 9.31 -8.45 7.19
CA ASN A 151 9.80 -8.69 5.84
C ASN A 151 8.62 -8.70 4.88
N PHE A 152 8.91 -8.63 3.59
CA PHE A 152 7.88 -8.58 2.57
C PHE A 152 8.35 -9.22 1.28
N THR A 153 7.40 -9.51 0.41
CA THR A 153 7.65 -9.91 -0.97
C THR A 153 6.98 -8.89 -1.88
N GLU A 154 7.76 -8.31 -2.81
CA GLU A 154 7.24 -7.51 -3.92
C GLU A 154 6.91 -8.44 -5.10
N ILE A 155 5.76 -8.21 -5.71
CA ILE A 155 5.25 -8.92 -6.88
C ILE A 155 5.12 -7.88 -7.99
N PRO A 156 6.04 -7.85 -8.98
CA PRO A 156 5.90 -6.99 -10.14
C PRO A 156 4.78 -7.53 -11.04
N VAL A 157 3.75 -6.72 -11.29
CA VAL A 157 2.54 -7.14 -12.04
C VAL A 157 2.51 -6.51 -13.42
N ILE A 158 2.76 -5.20 -13.51
CA ILE A 158 2.82 -4.45 -14.76
C ILE A 158 4.09 -3.61 -14.76
N LEU A 159 4.81 -3.64 -15.88
CA LEU A 159 5.79 -2.64 -16.26
C LEU A 159 5.59 -2.38 -17.76
N SER A 160 4.86 -1.32 -18.08
CA SER A 160 4.40 -1.04 -19.44
C SER A 160 4.73 0.39 -19.82
N ASP A 161 5.53 0.55 -20.86
CA ASP A 161 5.88 1.83 -21.46
C ASP A 161 5.06 2.03 -22.74
N SER A 162 4.53 3.23 -22.92
CA SER A 162 3.84 3.58 -24.17
C SER A 162 4.84 3.71 -25.30
N GLU A 163 4.48 3.22 -26.47
CA GLU A 163 5.19 3.53 -27.70
C GLU A 163 4.99 5.01 -28.09
N ASP A 164 6.00 5.58 -28.75
CA ASP A 164 6.12 6.99 -29.14
C ASP A 164 4.77 7.60 -29.59
N GLY A 165 4.23 8.52 -28.78
CA GLY A 165 3.04 9.32 -29.12
C GLY A 165 1.66 8.69 -28.90
N ASN A 166 1.54 7.39 -28.60
CA ASN A 166 0.23 6.73 -28.39
C ASN A 166 -0.29 6.89 -26.95
N GLU A 167 0.59 7.21 -25.98
CA GLU A 167 0.30 7.38 -24.54
C GLU A 167 -0.42 6.19 -23.85
N LYS A 168 -0.59 5.06 -24.54
CA LYS A 168 -1.27 3.86 -24.02
C LYS A 168 -0.31 2.90 -23.35
N THR A 169 -0.75 2.32 -22.23
CA THR A 169 -0.03 1.32 -21.45
C THR A 169 -0.99 0.20 -21.05
N ASP A 170 -0.46 -0.94 -20.63
CA ASP A 170 -1.28 -2.03 -20.10
C ASP A 170 -2.07 -1.58 -18.87
N LEU A 171 -3.24 -2.17 -18.65
CA LEU A 171 -4.17 -1.77 -17.60
C LEU A 171 -4.43 -2.92 -16.62
N LEU A 172 -4.43 -2.60 -15.33
CA LEU A 172 -4.92 -3.51 -14.32
C LEU A 172 -6.44 -3.41 -14.23
N MET A 173 -7.13 -4.48 -14.64
CA MET A 173 -8.60 -4.57 -14.70
C MET A 173 -9.21 -4.98 -13.36
N GLY A 174 -8.40 -5.48 -12.43
CA GLY A 174 -8.80 -5.91 -11.10
C GLY A 174 -7.79 -6.89 -10.53
N ASP A 175 -7.72 -6.95 -9.21
CA ASP A 175 -6.81 -7.78 -8.46
C ASP A 175 -7.36 -8.10 -7.07
N GLN A 176 -6.82 -9.15 -6.47
CA GLN A 176 -7.16 -9.58 -5.12
C GLN A 176 -6.07 -10.46 -4.53
N VAL A 177 -6.05 -10.54 -3.21
CA VAL A 177 -5.27 -11.53 -2.46
C VAL A 177 -6.23 -12.42 -1.68
N THR A 178 -5.98 -13.73 -1.72
CA THR A 178 -6.72 -14.73 -0.95
C THR A 178 -5.78 -15.62 -0.15
N TYR A 179 -6.30 -16.20 0.93
CA TYR A 179 -5.57 -17.15 1.78
C TYR A 179 -6.31 -18.50 1.82
N ASP A 180 -5.59 -19.57 1.50
CA ASP A 180 -6.06 -20.95 1.66
C ASP A 180 -5.50 -21.52 2.97
N ALA A 181 -6.35 -21.64 3.99
CA ALA A 181 -5.96 -22.16 5.30
C ALA A 181 -5.55 -23.64 5.28
N LYS A 182 -6.09 -24.45 4.37
CA LYS A 182 -5.75 -25.89 4.26
C LYS A 182 -4.34 -26.05 3.69
N LYS A 183 -4.02 -25.26 2.67
CA LYS A 183 -2.69 -25.30 2.02
C LYS A 183 -1.66 -24.40 2.70
N ARG A 184 -2.12 -23.48 3.57
CA ARG A 184 -1.31 -22.44 4.21
C ARG A 184 -0.57 -21.60 3.16
N GLN A 185 -1.34 -21.08 2.20
CA GLN A 185 -0.82 -20.36 1.04
C GLN A 185 -1.61 -19.08 0.78
N TYR A 186 -0.89 -18.04 0.40
CA TYR A 186 -1.46 -16.81 -0.12
C TYR A 186 -1.43 -16.84 -1.64
N THR A 187 -2.50 -16.39 -2.28
CA THR A 187 -2.56 -16.25 -3.74
C THR A 187 -2.88 -14.79 -4.07
N TYR A 188 -2.00 -14.15 -4.84
CA TYR A 188 -2.34 -12.91 -5.53
C TYR A 188 -2.81 -13.26 -6.95
N PHE A 189 -3.94 -12.69 -7.34
CA PHE A 189 -4.52 -12.83 -8.66
C PHE A 189 -4.84 -11.45 -9.23
N ALA A 190 -4.53 -11.24 -10.50
CA ALA A 190 -4.81 -10.02 -11.22
C ALA A 190 -5.23 -10.29 -12.66
N ASN A 191 -6.03 -9.41 -13.24
CA ASN A 191 -6.34 -9.38 -14.66
C ASN A 191 -5.65 -8.19 -15.30
N VAL A 192 -4.79 -8.45 -16.28
CA VAL A 192 -4.04 -7.41 -17.00
C VAL A 192 -4.54 -7.34 -18.44
N LYS A 193 -5.01 -6.17 -18.85
CA LYS A 193 -5.40 -5.90 -20.23
C LYS A 193 -4.22 -5.32 -20.99
N ASN A 194 -3.76 -6.04 -22.02
CA ASN A 194 -2.70 -5.59 -22.89
C ASN A 194 -3.23 -4.47 -23.80
N TYR A 195 -2.48 -3.37 -23.93
CA TYR A 195 -2.94 -2.24 -24.73
C TYR A 195 -2.81 -2.42 -26.24
N LYS A 196 -1.90 -3.29 -26.70
CA LYS A 196 -1.61 -3.50 -28.12
C LYS A 196 -2.68 -4.35 -28.79
N ASP A 197 -3.07 -5.45 -28.16
CA ASP A 197 -4.06 -6.38 -28.71
C ASP A 197 -5.42 -6.35 -27.99
N GLY A 198 -5.53 -5.60 -26.90
CA GLY A 198 -6.75 -5.46 -26.10
C GLY A 198 -7.10 -6.70 -25.27
N LYS A 199 -6.30 -7.78 -25.32
CA LYS A 199 -6.59 -9.03 -24.62
C LYS A 199 -6.35 -8.89 -23.12
N THR A 200 -7.21 -9.53 -22.34
CA THR A 200 -7.02 -9.62 -20.89
C THR A 200 -6.44 -10.97 -20.54
N SER A 201 -5.30 -10.97 -19.85
CA SER A 201 -4.62 -12.18 -19.41
C SER A 201 -4.56 -12.23 -17.88
N PRO A 202 -4.79 -13.41 -17.28
CA PRO A 202 -4.66 -13.57 -15.84
C PRO A 202 -3.18 -13.63 -15.45
N PHE A 203 -2.85 -12.91 -14.38
CA PHE A 203 -1.60 -13.03 -13.66
C PHE A 203 -1.88 -13.64 -12.29
N LYS A 204 -1.09 -14.63 -11.89
CA LYS A 204 -1.25 -15.31 -10.61
C LYS A 204 0.11 -15.62 -10.01
N ILE A 205 0.24 -15.42 -8.71
CA ILE A 205 1.36 -15.91 -7.92
C ILE A 205 0.85 -16.51 -6.61
N THR A 206 1.47 -17.62 -6.21
CA THR A 206 1.16 -18.34 -4.98
C THR A 206 2.41 -18.33 -4.09
N LEU A 207 2.24 -17.86 -2.87
CA LEU A 207 3.29 -17.74 -1.84
C LEU A 207 2.94 -18.64 -0.65
N ASN A 208 3.93 -19.21 0.01
CA ASN A 208 3.71 -19.85 1.31
C ASN A 208 3.57 -18.81 2.44
N VAL A 209 3.29 -19.26 3.67
CA VAL A 209 3.18 -18.38 4.86
C VAL A 209 4.45 -17.58 5.18
N ASN A 210 5.62 -18.02 4.69
CA ASN A 210 6.88 -17.31 4.85
C ASN A 210 7.17 -16.40 3.64
N LEU A 211 6.16 -16.13 2.81
CA LEU A 211 6.23 -15.29 1.62
C LEU A 211 7.16 -15.79 0.50
N LYS A 212 7.63 -17.04 0.57
CA LYS A 212 8.40 -17.65 -0.53
C LYS A 212 7.48 -18.03 -1.68
N CYS A 213 7.90 -17.73 -2.89
CA CYS A 213 7.19 -18.10 -4.10
C CYS A 213 7.16 -19.61 -4.28
N ILE A 214 5.95 -20.14 -4.51
CA ILE A 214 5.69 -21.54 -4.87
C ILE A 214 5.48 -21.65 -6.38
N SER A 215 4.68 -20.74 -6.94
CA SER A 215 4.37 -20.71 -8.37
C SER A 215 3.95 -19.31 -8.79
N SER A 216 4.25 -18.95 -10.03
CA SER A 216 3.94 -17.65 -10.61
C SER A 216 3.75 -17.78 -12.11
N THR A 217 2.85 -16.99 -12.70
CA THR A 217 2.64 -16.92 -14.16
C THR A 217 3.94 -16.58 -14.91
N ILE A 218 4.82 -15.77 -14.31
CA ILE A 218 6.08 -15.31 -14.92
C ILE A 218 7.33 -15.98 -14.34
N GLY A 219 7.16 -17.07 -13.59
CA GLY A 219 8.24 -17.68 -12.83
C GLY A 219 8.50 -17.01 -11.47
N CYS A 220 9.21 -17.71 -10.60
CA CYS A 220 9.49 -17.26 -9.22
C CYS A 220 10.85 -16.54 -9.09
N GLU A 221 11.65 -16.49 -10.16
CA GLU A 221 13.02 -15.96 -10.14
C GLU A 221 13.08 -14.47 -9.81
N THR A 222 12.00 -13.75 -10.14
CA THR A 222 11.87 -12.30 -9.94
C THR A 222 11.25 -11.93 -8.59
N THR A 223 10.87 -12.92 -7.78
CA THR A 223 10.13 -12.72 -6.52
C THR A 223 10.93 -13.24 -5.34
N GLY A 224 11.38 -12.34 -4.47
CA GLY A 224 12.18 -12.67 -3.30
C GLY A 224 11.64 -12.02 -2.03
N ILE A 225 12.11 -12.53 -0.88
CA ILE A 225 11.81 -11.93 0.43
C ILE A 225 12.82 -10.81 0.68
N LEU A 226 12.31 -9.64 0.99
CA LEU A 226 13.04 -8.42 1.30
C LEU A 226 12.77 -8.02 2.75
N ALA A 227 13.78 -7.48 3.43
CA ALA A 227 13.61 -6.96 4.78
C ALA A 227 13.03 -5.54 4.72
N ALA A 228 12.08 -5.21 5.60
CA ALA A 228 11.62 -3.85 5.77
C ALA A 228 12.63 -3.06 6.62
N GLU A 229 12.95 -1.85 6.18
CA GLU A 229 13.94 -1.02 6.86
C GLU A 229 13.30 -0.26 8.01
N LYS A 230 13.67 -0.59 9.24
CA LYS A 230 13.22 0.17 10.41
C LYS A 230 13.70 1.62 10.29
N GLN A 231 12.78 2.57 10.36
CA GLN A 231 13.11 3.99 10.39
C GLN A 231 13.80 4.31 11.72
N ILE A 232 15.08 4.69 11.63
CA ILE A 232 15.85 5.23 12.75
C ILE A 232 15.52 6.73 12.83
N LYS A 233 15.22 7.20 14.04
CA LYS A 233 14.99 8.62 14.33
C LYS A 233 16.30 9.37 14.42
#